data_AF-A0A1A9KMR3-F1
#
_entry.id   AF-A0A1A9KMR3-F1
#
_cell.length_a   1.000
_cell.length_b   1.000
_cell.length_c   1.000
_cell.angle_alpha   90.00
_cell.angle_beta   90.00
_cell.angle_gamma   90.00
#
_symmetry.space_group_name_H-M   'P 1'
#
loop_
_entity.id
_entity.type
_entity.pdbx_description
1 polymer ?
#
loop_
_entity_poly.entity_id
_entity_poly.type
_entity_poly.pdbx_seq_one_letter_code
_entity_poly.pdbx_strand_id
1 'polypeptide(L)'
;MTGKLSSDLLQRIYKLLTEQRPRLDDRTGLAPAERELLECGGISRSDLDDLIIATEYRGFGVAGRYAEALAAYFRIPKVSLCRKPRRLDDDVLWLDGYAVADAVALLIIMERLGFAVSPGQLVQAIKGNLAGKPMLTESEYLILTYEVSRGCTTTVLRSDVERRPAFPTTKRHRDELGNRLTLVLQGEDVLSLEVAGPRYRDVNSALKTCAYCGTVYLPSSRNDREAHRQVHRETQRLLDPGPNKRFAARLKCGAGADRVDASVPMWMHQEVLKRAQRFRADFGYDFVQWPGTMSTKATADWHGYLIPAGADGTIAGACAFLYETETNPSGSPWTLSWIWLAPKYRRGGLLRERWGRFLEAYGDFRIESPLSPEMEAFVRIHGTDWQKSCLSNHGE
;
A
#
# COMPACT_ATOMS: atom_id res chain seq x y z
N MET A 1 -13.02 -11.54 0.64
CA MET A 1 -13.29 -12.99 0.81
C MET A 1 -14.79 -13.21 0.68
N THR A 2 -15.26 -13.91 -0.35
CA THR A 2 -16.70 -14.16 -0.60
C THR A 2 -17.06 -15.64 -0.60
N GLY A 3 -16.15 -16.52 -0.15
CA GLY A 3 -16.52 -17.89 0.17
C GLY A 3 -17.42 -17.92 1.40
N LYS A 4 -18.46 -18.74 1.37
CA LYS A 4 -19.29 -19.08 2.52
C LYS A 4 -19.30 -20.61 2.65
N LEU A 5 -19.28 -21.12 3.87
CA LEU A 5 -19.44 -22.56 4.15
C LEU A 5 -20.88 -22.82 4.64
N SER A 6 -21.37 -24.06 4.57
CA SER A 6 -22.67 -24.35 5.17
C SER A 6 -22.59 -24.31 6.70
N SER A 7 -23.69 -23.93 7.35
CA SER A 7 -23.87 -24.00 8.81
C SER A 7 -23.44 -25.37 9.39
N ASP A 8 -23.94 -26.46 8.78
CA ASP A 8 -23.64 -27.84 9.17
C ASP A 8 -22.14 -28.17 9.05
N LEU A 9 -21.48 -27.74 7.97
CA LEU A 9 -20.04 -27.98 7.80
C LEU A 9 -19.23 -27.29 8.89
N LEU A 10 -19.54 -26.03 9.22
CA LEU A 10 -18.85 -25.33 10.31
C LEU A 10 -19.09 -26.00 11.66
N GLN A 11 -20.30 -26.51 11.90
CA GLN A 11 -20.62 -27.23 13.14
C GLN A 11 -19.82 -28.53 13.25
N ARG A 12 -19.67 -29.27 12.14
CA ARG A 12 -18.85 -30.49 12.09
C ARG A 12 -17.35 -30.20 12.27
N ILE A 13 -16.84 -29.15 11.62
CA ILE A 13 -15.45 -28.70 11.81
C ILE A 13 -15.23 -28.32 13.28
N TYR A 14 -16.12 -27.51 13.88
CA TYR A 14 -16.01 -27.15 15.29
C TYR A 14 -16.01 -28.39 16.20
N LYS A 15 -16.94 -29.33 15.97
CA LYS A 15 -17.01 -30.57 16.75
C LYS A 15 -15.69 -31.35 16.69
N LEU A 16 -15.15 -31.56 15.48
CA LEU A 16 -13.86 -32.22 15.28
C LEU A 16 -12.73 -31.51 16.04
N LEU A 17 -12.66 -30.19 15.93
CA LEU A 17 -11.58 -29.40 16.52
C LEU A 17 -11.65 -29.33 18.07
N THR A 18 -12.82 -29.63 18.65
CA THR A 18 -12.99 -29.77 20.11
C THR A 18 -12.69 -31.16 20.66
N GLU A 19 -12.45 -32.15 19.79
CA GLU A 19 -11.94 -33.47 20.21
C GLU A 19 -10.46 -33.36 20.59
N GLN A 20 -10.03 -34.27 21.48
CA GLN A 20 -8.65 -34.32 21.97
C GLN A 20 -7.67 -34.41 20.79
N ARG A 21 -6.74 -33.44 20.72
CA ARG A 21 -5.84 -33.33 19.57
C ARG A 21 -4.82 -34.48 19.54
N PRO A 22 -4.60 -35.10 18.37
CA PRO A 22 -3.47 -35.99 18.14
C PRO A 22 -2.14 -35.33 18.50
N ARG A 23 -1.28 -36.07 19.19
CA ARG A 23 0.12 -35.65 19.37
C ARG A 23 0.88 -35.93 18.10
N LEU A 24 1.49 -34.89 17.54
CA LEU A 24 2.41 -35.02 16.42
C LEU A 24 3.82 -35.03 16.99
N ASP A 25 4.60 -36.05 16.61
CA ASP A 25 6.02 -36.09 16.97
C ASP A 25 6.79 -35.01 16.23
N ASP A 26 7.78 -34.41 16.90
CA ASP A 26 8.71 -33.48 16.27
C ASP A 26 9.61 -34.25 15.31
N ARG A 27 9.30 -34.14 14.02
CA ARG A 27 10.04 -34.82 12.95
C ARG A 27 11.10 -33.89 12.36
N THR A 28 12.30 -34.43 12.16
CA THR A 28 13.46 -33.72 11.59
C THR A 28 13.52 -33.77 10.06
N GLY A 29 12.62 -34.49 9.40
CA GLY A 29 12.63 -34.63 7.94
C GLY A 29 11.31 -35.08 7.32
N LEU A 30 11.27 -34.99 5.98
CA LEU A 30 10.09 -35.25 5.15
C LEU A 30 9.69 -36.73 5.12
N ALA A 31 8.39 -36.96 5.23
CA ALA A 31 7.75 -38.27 5.07
C ALA A 31 7.90 -38.75 3.63
N PRO A 32 7.75 -40.05 3.36
CA PRO A 32 7.70 -40.55 1.99
C PRO A 32 6.69 -39.81 1.11
N ALA A 33 5.44 -39.62 1.59
CA ALA A 33 4.40 -38.89 0.85
C ALA A 33 4.74 -37.40 0.64
N GLU A 34 5.39 -36.76 1.61
CA GLU A 34 5.83 -35.35 1.49
C GLU A 34 6.96 -35.20 0.47
N ARG A 35 7.87 -36.18 0.39
CA ARG A 35 8.91 -36.22 -0.65
C ARG A 35 8.30 -36.44 -2.03
N GLU A 36 7.36 -37.37 -2.15
CA GLU A 36 6.67 -37.64 -3.42
C GLU A 36 5.92 -36.39 -3.92
N LEU A 37 5.24 -35.65 -3.04
CA LEU A 37 4.63 -34.35 -3.36
C LEU A 37 5.64 -33.38 -4.00
N LEU A 38 6.83 -33.23 -3.40
CA LEU A 38 7.85 -32.31 -3.91
C LEU A 38 8.46 -32.80 -5.24
N GLU A 39 8.74 -34.10 -5.34
CA GLU A 39 9.33 -34.72 -6.54
C GLU A 39 8.38 -34.68 -7.74
N CYS A 40 7.08 -34.89 -7.51
CA CYS A 40 6.06 -34.88 -8.56
C CYS A 40 5.60 -33.48 -8.96
N GLY A 41 5.93 -32.44 -8.18
CA GLY A 41 5.51 -31.06 -8.46
C GLY A 41 4.02 -30.77 -8.22
N GLY A 42 3.29 -31.72 -7.66
CA GLY A 42 1.88 -31.61 -7.29
C GLY A 42 1.38 -32.87 -6.59
N ILE A 43 0.15 -32.83 -6.10
CA ILE A 43 -0.50 -33.95 -5.40
C ILE A 43 -1.95 -34.09 -5.84
N SER A 44 -2.40 -35.33 -6.05
CA SER A 44 -3.81 -35.58 -6.34
C SER A 44 -4.68 -35.32 -5.10
N ARG A 45 -5.98 -35.11 -5.29
CA ARG A 45 -6.91 -34.92 -4.17
C ARG A 45 -6.87 -36.11 -3.21
N SER A 46 -6.86 -37.33 -3.74
CA SER A 46 -6.86 -38.56 -2.92
C SER A 46 -5.56 -38.69 -2.11
N ASP A 47 -4.41 -38.44 -2.73
CA ASP A 47 -3.12 -38.52 -2.03
C ASP A 47 -2.99 -37.43 -0.95
N LEU A 48 -3.59 -36.26 -1.18
CA LEU A 48 -3.65 -35.18 -0.18
C LEU A 48 -4.55 -35.57 1.00
N ASP A 49 -5.68 -36.22 0.75
CA ASP A 49 -6.54 -36.75 1.81
C ASP A 49 -5.77 -37.77 2.65
N ASP A 50 -5.03 -38.69 2.04
CA ASP A 50 -4.20 -39.67 2.74
C ASP A 50 -3.10 -39.00 3.58
N LEU A 51 -2.46 -37.96 3.03
CA LEU A 51 -1.44 -37.17 3.75
C LEU A 51 -2.05 -36.48 4.99
N ILE A 52 -3.26 -35.95 4.90
CA ILE A 52 -3.98 -35.34 6.03
C ILE A 52 -4.36 -36.41 7.05
N ILE A 53 -4.98 -37.51 6.63
CA ILE A 53 -5.46 -38.60 7.49
C ILE A 53 -4.30 -39.24 8.28
N ALA A 54 -3.10 -39.30 7.70
CA ALA A 54 -1.91 -39.82 8.37
C ALA A 54 -1.51 -39.05 9.64
N THR A 55 -1.98 -37.80 9.81
CA THR A 55 -1.66 -36.95 10.96
C THR A 55 -2.91 -36.51 11.74
N GLU A 56 -4.04 -36.35 11.05
CA GLU A 56 -5.33 -35.96 11.60
C GLU A 56 -6.32 -37.13 11.53
N TYR A 57 -6.31 -37.96 12.57
CA TYR A 57 -7.19 -39.12 12.67
C TYR A 57 -8.47 -38.87 13.50
N ARG A 58 -8.69 -37.64 14.00
CA ARG A 58 -9.96 -37.27 14.67
C ARG A 58 -11.15 -37.49 13.75
N GLY A 59 -12.32 -37.75 14.33
CA GLY A 59 -13.54 -38.00 13.59
C GLY A 59 -13.43 -39.11 12.52
N PHE A 60 -12.54 -40.09 12.70
CA PHE A 60 -12.27 -41.17 11.75
C PHE A 60 -11.75 -40.71 10.38
N GLY A 61 -10.85 -39.72 10.37
CA GLY A 61 -10.18 -39.28 9.13
C GLY A 61 -11.04 -38.41 8.22
N VAL A 62 -12.10 -37.80 8.73
CA VAL A 62 -12.99 -36.91 7.95
C VAL A 62 -12.34 -35.60 7.54
N ALA A 63 -11.17 -35.26 8.09
CA ALA A 63 -10.49 -33.99 7.83
C ALA A 63 -10.10 -33.78 6.35
N GLY A 64 -9.75 -34.85 5.62
CA GLY A 64 -9.50 -34.77 4.17
C GLY A 64 -10.71 -34.22 3.41
N ARG A 65 -11.92 -34.65 3.78
CA ARG A 65 -13.17 -34.15 3.17
C ARG A 65 -13.40 -32.66 3.40
N TYR A 66 -12.87 -32.10 4.48
CA TYR A 66 -12.94 -30.66 4.74
C TYR A 66 -11.90 -29.88 3.95
N ALA A 67 -10.78 -30.50 3.55
CA ALA A 67 -9.72 -29.86 2.81
C ALA A 67 -10.21 -29.25 1.49
N GLU A 68 -11.04 -29.97 0.73
CA GLU A 68 -11.61 -29.46 -0.54
C GLU A 68 -12.54 -28.24 -0.31
N ALA A 69 -13.39 -28.29 0.71
CA ALA A 69 -14.26 -27.16 1.06
C ALA A 69 -13.47 -25.94 1.56
N LEU A 70 -12.41 -26.17 2.34
CA LEU A 70 -11.51 -25.12 2.81
C LEU A 70 -10.70 -24.53 1.66
N ALA A 71 -10.17 -25.36 0.75
CA ALA A 71 -9.47 -24.91 -0.45
C ALA A 71 -10.36 -23.98 -1.28
N ALA A 72 -11.63 -24.37 -1.52
CA ALA A 72 -12.60 -23.53 -2.19
C ALA A 72 -12.87 -22.22 -1.44
N TYR A 73 -13.05 -22.26 -0.11
CA TYR A 73 -13.28 -21.09 0.73
C TYR A 73 -12.14 -20.06 0.65
N PHE A 74 -10.90 -20.55 0.71
CA PHE A 74 -9.69 -19.74 0.63
C PHE A 74 -9.19 -19.51 -0.79
N ARG A 75 -9.95 -19.93 -1.81
CA ARG A 75 -9.62 -19.80 -3.24
C ARG A 75 -8.25 -20.38 -3.61
N ILE A 76 -7.88 -21.48 -2.96
CA ILE A 76 -6.70 -22.25 -3.35
C ILE A 76 -7.00 -22.93 -4.70
N PRO A 77 -6.21 -22.66 -5.76
CA PRO A 77 -6.48 -23.20 -7.09
C PRO A 77 -6.43 -24.72 -7.13
N LYS A 78 -7.48 -25.32 -7.69
CA LYS A 78 -7.49 -26.73 -8.09
C LYS A 78 -6.98 -26.82 -9.52
N VAL A 79 -6.11 -27.79 -9.78
CA VAL A 79 -5.45 -28.00 -11.08
C VAL A 79 -5.67 -29.43 -11.55
N SER A 80 -5.66 -29.64 -12.87
CA SER A 80 -5.61 -30.96 -13.47
C SER A 80 -4.16 -31.39 -13.64
N LEU A 81 -3.81 -32.52 -13.02
CA LEU A 81 -2.48 -33.10 -13.01
C LEU A 81 -2.48 -34.39 -13.84
N CYS A 82 -1.35 -34.75 -14.41
CA CYS A 82 -1.14 -36.08 -14.97
C CYS A 82 0.27 -36.56 -14.60
N ARG A 83 0.45 -37.88 -14.50
CA ARG A 83 1.80 -38.44 -14.40
C ARG A 83 2.47 -38.27 -15.77
N LYS A 84 3.74 -37.88 -15.76
CA LYS A 84 4.52 -37.77 -17.00
C LYS A 84 4.47 -39.13 -17.73
N PRO A 85 3.97 -39.18 -18.97
CA PRO A 85 3.88 -40.44 -19.70
C PRO A 85 5.28 -40.96 -20.04
N ARG A 86 5.40 -42.28 -20.24
CA ARG A 86 6.69 -42.90 -20.59
C ARG A 86 7.06 -42.62 -22.04
N ARG A 87 6.07 -42.55 -22.93
CA ARG A 87 6.20 -42.13 -24.32
C ARG A 87 5.24 -40.97 -24.60
N LEU A 88 5.60 -40.09 -25.53
CA LEU A 88 4.82 -38.85 -25.79
C LEU A 88 3.47 -39.11 -26.46
N ASP A 89 3.28 -40.30 -27.03
CA ASP A 89 2.05 -40.78 -27.67
C ASP A 89 1.17 -41.64 -26.75
N ASP A 90 1.59 -41.88 -25.50
CA ASP A 90 0.76 -42.61 -24.54
C ASP A 90 -0.42 -41.74 -24.08
N ASP A 91 -1.59 -42.37 -23.92
CA ASP A 91 -2.71 -41.75 -23.21
C ASP A 91 -2.36 -41.47 -21.75
N VAL A 92 -2.86 -40.35 -21.22
CA VAL A 92 -2.62 -39.93 -19.83
C VAL A 92 -3.90 -39.94 -19.02
N LEU A 93 -3.79 -40.40 -17.77
CA LEU A 93 -4.85 -40.24 -16.78
C LEU A 93 -4.72 -38.86 -16.14
N TRP A 94 -5.75 -38.05 -16.30
CA TRP A 94 -5.88 -36.76 -15.62
C TRP A 94 -6.49 -36.95 -14.23
N LEU A 95 -5.87 -36.30 -13.25
CA LEU A 95 -6.25 -36.33 -11.84
C LEU A 95 -6.49 -34.90 -11.36
N ASP A 96 -7.55 -34.72 -10.61
CA ASP A 96 -7.79 -33.49 -9.88
C ASP A 96 -6.82 -33.38 -8.69
N GLY A 97 -6.21 -32.20 -8.51
CA GLY A 97 -5.24 -32.01 -7.44
C GLY A 97 -4.80 -30.56 -7.23
N TYR A 98 -3.64 -30.41 -6.60
CA TYR A 98 -3.06 -29.13 -6.23
C TYR A 98 -1.59 -29.08 -6.61
N ALA A 99 -1.12 -27.92 -7.06
CA ALA A 99 0.31 -27.66 -7.17
C ALA A 99 0.96 -27.66 -5.77
N VAL A 100 2.28 -27.85 -5.70
CA VAL A 100 3.00 -27.95 -4.42
C VAL A 100 2.74 -26.77 -3.48
N ALA A 101 2.84 -25.53 -3.99
CA ALA A 101 2.64 -24.35 -3.15
C ALA A 101 1.21 -24.27 -2.60
N ASP A 102 0.22 -24.66 -3.40
CA ASP A 102 -1.20 -24.62 -3.06
C ASP A 102 -1.58 -25.70 -2.03
N ALA A 103 -1.05 -26.92 -2.19
CA ALA A 103 -1.21 -28.00 -1.22
C ALA A 103 -0.61 -27.62 0.14
N VAL A 104 0.59 -27.05 0.16
CA VAL A 104 1.25 -26.64 1.41
C VAL A 104 0.55 -25.44 2.04
N ALA A 105 0.08 -24.47 1.25
CA ALA A 105 -0.73 -23.38 1.76
C ALA A 105 -2.02 -23.88 2.43
N LEU A 106 -2.67 -24.90 1.86
CA LEU A 106 -3.85 -25.52 2.47
C LEU A 106 -3.51 -26.17 3.82
N LEU A 107 -2.39 -26.91 3.91
CA LEU A 107 -1.92 -27.49 5.17
C LEU A 107 -1.62 -26.41 6.23
N ILE A 108 -1.03 -25.27 5.84
CA ILE A 108 -0.81 -24.12 6.74
C ILE A 108 -2.15 -23.57 7.26
N ILE A 109 -3.14 -23.41 6.38
CA ILE A 109 -4.47 -22.94 6.76
C ILE A 109 -5.15 -23.93 7.72
N MET A 110 -5.06 -25.22 7.43
CA MET A 110 -5.59 -26.27 8.30
C MET A 110 -4.89 -26.26 9.66
N GLU A 111 -3.56 -26.12 9.72
CA GLU A 111 -2.84 -25.97 11.00
C GLU A 111 -3.36 -24.75 11.77
N ARG A 112 -3.53 -23.60 11.11
CA ARG A 112 -4.06 -22.37 11.72
C ARG A 112 -5.48 -22.51 12.26
N LEU A 113 -6.29 -23.35 11.63
CA LEU A 113 -7.65 -23.68 12.08
C LEU A 113 -7.66 -24.69 13.24
N GLY A 114 -6.51 -25.29 13.59
CA GLY A 114 -6.40 -26.24 14.68
C GLY A 114 -6.48 -27.71 14.25
N PHE A 115 -6.33 -28.02 12.96
CA PHE A 115 -6.14 -29.40 12.51
C PHE A 115 -4.73 -29.88 12.89
N ALA A 116 -4.60 -31.18 13.19
CA ALA A 116 -3.38 -31.89 13.50
C ALA A 116 -2.62 -32.26 12.23
N VAL A 117 -2.14 -31.24 11.51
CA VAL A 117 -1.27 -31.37 10.34
C VAL A 117 0.10 -30.74 10.63
N SER A 118 1.14 -31.15 9.88
CA SER A 118 2.52 -30.66 10.09
C SER A 118 3.15 -30.11 8.80
N PRO A 119 2.81 -28.87 8.39
CA PRO A 119 3.37 -28.28 7.17
C PRO A 119 4.84 -27.88 7.30
N GLY A 120 5.42 -27.89 8.50
CA GLY A 120 6.72 -27.26 8.81
C GLY A 120 7.87 -27.74 7.92
N GLN A 121 8.02 -29.05 7.73
CA GLN A 121 9.10 -29.61 6.90
C GLN A 121 8.94 -29.27 5.42
N LEU A 122 7.71 -29.33 4.91
CA LEU A 122 7.38 -28.90 3.54
C LEU A 122 7.67 -27.42 3.32
N VAL A 123 7.33 -26.57 4.30
CA VAL A 123 7.64 -25.13 4.25
C VAL A 123 9.14 -24.91 4.14
N GLN A 124 9.96 -25.57 4.97
CA GLN A 124 11.43 -25.41 4.90
C GLN A 124 11.98 -25.81 3.54
N ALA A 125 11.49 -26.91 2.98
CA ALA A 125 11.94 -27.42 1.69
C ALA A 125 11.64 -26.45 0.52
N ILE A 126 10.54 -25.70 0.59
CA ILE A 126 10.08 -24.82 -0.51
C ILE A 126 10.59 -23.38 -0.34
N LYS A 127 10.79 -22.92 0.90
CA LYS A 127 11.08 -21.51 1.21
C LYS A 127 12.28 -20.94 0.45
N GLY A 128 13.33 -21.76 0.23
CA GLY A 128 14.52 -21.37 -0.54
C GLY A 128 14.19 -20.91 -1.96
N ASN A 129 13.22 -21.56 -2.61
CA ASN A 129 12.81 -21.26 -3.99
C ASN A 129 11.96 -19.98 -4.10
N LEU A 130 11.47 -19.44 -2.97
CA LEU A 130 10.63 -18.24 -2.92
C LEU A 130 11.43 -16.96 -2.65
N ALA A 131 12.59 -17.07 -1.99
CA ALA A 131 13.34 -15.92 -1.50
C ALA A 131 13.80 -14.93 -2.59
N GLY A 132 14.01 -15.41 -3.82
CA GLY A 132 14.45 -14.59 -4.96
C GLY A 132 13.33 -14.03 -5.84
N LYS A 133 12.05 -14.35 -5.56
CA LYS A 133 10.93 -13.94 -6.41
C LYS A 133 10.47 -12.52 -6.07
N PRO A 134 10.40 -11.58 -7.05
CA PRO A 134 9.95 -10.22 -6.81
C PRO A 134 8.42 -10.11 -6.61
N MET A 135 7.67 -11.09 -7.09
CA MET A 135 6.22 -11.20 -6.91
C MET A 135 5.88 -12.62 -6.48
N LEU A 136 4.92 -12.75 -5.57
CA LEU A 136 4.50 -14.02 -4.97
C LEU A 136 2.99 -14.20 -5.17
N THR A 137 2.56 -15.45 -5.35
CA THR A 137 1.14 -15.80 -5.21
C THR A 137 0.74 -15.75 -3.72
N GLU A 138 -0.56 -15.78 -3.43
CA GLU A 138 -1.06 -15.83 -2.05
C GLU A 138 -0.55 -17.08 -1.31
N SER A 139 -0.57 -18.24 -1.96
CA SER A 139 -0.03 -19.50 -1.44
C SER A 139 1.46 -19.40 -1.11
N GLU A 140 2.26 -18.81 -2.01
CA GLU A 140 3.69 -18.60 -1.79
C GLU A 140 3.97 -17.62 -0.65
N TYR A 141 3.18 -16.55 -0.54
CA TYR A 141 3.29 -15.59 0.58
C TYR A 141 2.98 -16.26 1.93
N LEU A 142 1.98 -17.14 1.99
CA LEU A 142 1.66 -17.91 3.20
C LEU A 142 2.82 -18.80 3.63
N ILE A 143 3.48 -19.47 2.67
CA ILE A 143 4.67 -20.29 2.92
C ILE A 143 5.84 -19.41 3.41
N LEU A 144 6.12 -18.30 2.73
CA LEU A 144 7.25 -17.42 3.07
C LEU A 144 7.13 -16.84 4.48
N THR A 145 5.91 -16.49 4.90
CA THR A 145 5.62 -15.85 6.20
C THR A 145 5.23 -16.84 7.29
N TYR A 146 5.28 -18.15 7.02
CA TYR A 146 4.82 -19.20 7.91
C TYR A 146 5.38 -19.09 9.33
N GLU A 147 6.70 -19.07 9.49
CA GLU A 147 7.36 -19.07 10.81
C GLU A 147 7.00 -17.86 11.66
N VAL A 148 6.89 -16.68 11.03
CA VAL A 148 6.57 -15.42 11.70
C VAL A 148 5.10 -15.37 12.10
N SER A 149 4.22 -15.91 11.25
CA SER A 149 2.77 -15.87 11.46
C SER A 149 2.23 -17.03 12.30
N ARG A 150 2.98 -18.13 12.44
CA ARG A 150 2.52 -19.36 13.12
C ARG A 150 2.02 -19.07 14.53
N GLY A 151 0.74 -19.36 14.78
CA GLY A 151 0.10 -19.15 16.09
C GLY A 151 -0.10 -17.67 16.48
N CYS A 152 0.22 -16.72 15.62
CA CYS A 152 0.07 -15.27 15.86
C CYS A 152 -1.09 -14.67 15.06
N THR A 153 -1.91 -15.50 14.41
CA THR A 153 -3.00 -15.08 13.52
C THR A 153 -4.37 -15.47 14.08
N THR A 154 -5.42 -14.80 13.59
CA THR A 154 -6.81 -15.25 13.72
C THR A 154 -7.36 -15.62 12.34
N THR A 155 -8.18 -16.66 12.26
CA THR A 155 -8.84 -17.12 11.05
C THR A 155 -10.34 -17.21 11.31
N VAL A 156 -11.16 -16.59 10.46
CA VAL A 156 -12.63 -16.61 10.59
C VAL A 156 -13.23 -17.30 9.38
N LEU A 157 -13.92 -18.42 9.62
CA LEU A 157 -14.78 -19.08 8.66
C LEU A 157 -16.21 -18.57 8.83
N ARG A 158 -16.85 -18.15 7.75
CA ARG A 158 -18.23 -17.62 7.76
C ARG A 158 -19.17 -18.58 7.07
N SER A 159 -20.39 -18.70 7.60
CA SER A 159 -21.41 -19.51 6.98
C SER A 159 -22.20 -18.75 5.90
N ASP A 160 -23.04 -19.49 5.18
CA ASP A 160 -24.06 -19.02 4.25
C ASP A 160 -25.29 -18.42 4.90
N VAL A 161 -25.48 -18.68 6.20
CA VAL A 161 -26.63 -18.24 6.99
C VAL A 161 -26.75 -16.71 7.03
N GLU A 162 -27.96 -16.23 6.78
CA GLU A 162 -28.27 -14.81 6.89
C GLU A 162 -28.45 -14.38 8.35
N ARG A 163 -27.82 -13.27 8.71
CA ARG A 163 -27.89 -12.73 10.06
C ARG A 163 -29.24 -12.06 10.30
N ARG A 164 -30.00 -12.60 11.24
CA ARG A 164 -31.27 -12.03 11.73
C ARG A 164 -31.00 -10.98 12.85
N PRO A 165 -31.98 -10.13 13.20
CA PRO A 165 -31.83 -9.09 14.23
C PRO A 165 -31.64 -9.59 15.68
N ALA A 166 -31.63 -10.90 15.92
CA ALA A 166 -31.44 -11.47 17.24
C ALA A 166 -29.95 -11.44 17.67
N PHE A 167 -29.72 -11.28 18.97
CA PHE A 167 -28.37 -11.34 19.54
C PHE A 167 -27.78 -12.75 19.33
N PRO A 168 -26.62 -12.87 18.67
CA PRO A 168 -25.98 -14.16 18.50
C PRO A 168 -25.43 -14.65 19.84
N THR A 169 -25.45 -15.98 20.03
CA THR A 169 -24.81 -16.64 21.16
C THR A 169 -23.41 -17.11 20.75
N THR A 170 -22.55 -17.40 21.74
CA THR A 170 -21.20 -17.89 21.44
C THR A 170 -20.86 -19.13 22.27
N LYS A 171 -20.20 -20.11 21.65
CA LYS A 171 -19.52 -21.21 22.33
C LYS A 171 -18.02 -21.01 22.19
N ARG A 172 -17.27 -21.20 23.28
CA ARG A 172 -15.83 -21.01 23.32
C ARG A 172 -15.15 -22.29 23.74
N HIS A 173 -14.01 -22.58 23.12
CA HIS A 173 -13.16 -23.71 23.47
C HIS A 173 -11.69 -23.30 23.35
N ARG A 174 -10.82 -23.91 24.17
CA ARG A 174 -9.38 -23.75 24.09
C ARG A 174 -8.75 -25.13 23.97
N ASP A 175 -8.01 -25.35 22.89
CA ASP A 175 -7.35 -26.64 22.66
C ASP A 175 -6.03 -26.78 23.46
N GLU A 176 -5.39 -27.95 23.36
CA GLU A 176 -4.17 -28.29 24.09
C GLU A 176 -2.95 -27.46 23.65
N LEU A 177 -2.96 -26.94 22.42
CA LEU A 177 -1.92 -26.04 21.91
C LEU A 177 -2.18 -24.58 22.28
N GLY A 178 -3.32 -24.28 22.89
CA GLY A 178 -3.73 -22.96 23.33
C GLY A 178 -4.42 -22.12 22.26
N ASN A 179 -4.80 -22.70 21.11
CA ASN A 179 -5.70 -22.06 20.16
C ASN A 179 -7.06 -21.79 20.83
N ARG A 180 -7.65 -20.64 20.52
CA ARG A 180 -8.94 -20.22 21.07
C ARG A 180 -9.98 -20.25 19.96
N LEU A 181 -10.94 -21.15 20.09
CA LEU A 181 -12.03 -21.34 19.14
C LEU A 181 -13.27 -20.62 19.67
N THR A 182 -13.92 -19.84 18.81
CA THR A 182 -15.19 -19.17 19.10
C THR A 182 -16.18 -19.48 18.00
N LEU A 183 -17.21 -20.26 18.34
CA LEU A 183 -18.35 -20.53 17.47
C LEU A 183 -19.45 -19.51 17.77
N VAL A 184 -19.88 -18.77 16.75
CA VAL A 184 -20.97 -17.79 16.85
C VAL A 184 -22.22 -18.40 16.25
N LEU A 185 -23.31 -18.44 17.02
CA LEU A 185 -24.57 -19.05 16.62
C LEU A 185 -25.72 -18.05 16.62
N GLN A 186 -26.73 -18.33 15.82
CA GLN A 186 -28.02 -17.67 15.85
C GLN A 186 -29.12 -18.73 15.91
N GLY A 187 -29.63 -18.98 17.12
CA GLY A 187 -30.38 -20.21 17.38
C GLY A 187 -29.45 -21.42 17.27
N GLU A 188 -29.82 -22.39 16.44
CA GLU A 188 -29.00 -23.57 16.14
C GLU A 188 -28.03 -23.36 14.97
N ASP A 189 -28.24 -22.32 14.16
CA ASP A 189 -27.42 -22.05 12.99
C ASP A 189 -26.07 -21.44 13.36
N VAL A 190 -24.99 -21.94 12.77
CA VAL A 190 -23.66 -21.37 12.92
C VAL A 190 -23.51 -20.19 11.95
N LEU A 191 -23.19 -19.00 12.47
CA LEU A 191 -22.86 -17.81 11.68
C LEU A 191 -21.37 -17.78 11.30
N SER A 192 -20.50 -18.13 12.25
CA SER A 192 -19.06 -18.15 12.02
C SER A 192 -18.31 -19.00 13.03
N LEU A 193 -17.16 -19.51 12.61
CA LEU A 193 -16.15 -20.12 13.45
C LEU A 193 -14.88 -19.28 13.37
N GLU A 194 -14.48 -18.69 14.49
CA GLU A 194 -13.20 -17.98 14.64
C GLU A 194 -12.20 -18.87 15.38
N VAL A 195 -10.97 -18.94 14.87
CA VAL A 195 -9.84 -19.62 15.51
C VAL A 195 -8.69 -18.64 15.66
N ALA A 196 -8.38 -18.26 16.89
CA ALA A 196 -7.23 -17.42 17.23
C ALA A 196 -6.06 -18.27 17.74
N GLY A 197 -4.88 -18.09 17.16
CA GLY A 197 -3.67 -18.81 17.57
C GLY A 197 -3.24 -18.50 19.02
N PRO A 198 -2.41 -19.35 19.65
CA PRO A 198 -2.02 -19.22 21.04
C PRO A 198 -1.33 -17.90 21.39
N ARG A 199 -0.58 -17.35 20.43
CA ARG A 199 0.17 -16.10 20.56
C ARG A 199 -0.54 -14.91 19.91
N TYR A 200 -1.74 -15.11 19.34
CA TYR A 200 -2.51 -14.03 18.75
C TYR A 200 -2.85 -12.98 19.81
N ARG A 201 -2.55 -11.73 19.49
CA ARG A 201 -2.92 -10.55 20.26
C ARG A 201 -3.75 -9.66 19.35
N ASP A 202 -4.90 -9.22 19.86
CA ASP A 202 -5.67 -8.18 19.18
C ASP A 202 -4.86 -6.88 19.27
N VAL A 203 -4.30 -6.47 18.13
CA VAL A 203 -3.55 -5.22 18.06
C VAL A 203 -4.57 -4.16 17.68
N ASN A 204 -4.91 -3.31 18.64
CA ASN A 204 -5.78 -2.15 18.40
C ASN A 204 -5.29 -1.42 17.15
N SER A 205 -6.05 -1.57 16.07
CA SER A 205 -5.65 -1.25 14.70
C SER A 205 -6.22 0.09 14.26
N ALA A 206 -6.41 0.99 15.22
CA ALA A 206 -6.85 2.34 14.93
C ALA A 206 -5.81 3.06 14.08
N LEU A 207 -6.23 3.47 12.88
CA LEU A 207 -5.48 4.38 12.03
C LEU A 207 -5.22 5.69 12.78
N LYS A 208 -4.02 6.25 12.60
CA LYS A 208 -3.66 7.58 13.11
C LYS A 208 -3.36 8.52 11.96
N THR A 209 -3.83 9.75 12.07
CA THR A 209 -3.45 10.84 11.17
C THR A 209 -2.27 11.59 11.76
N CYS A 210 -1.19 11.74 11.00
CA CYS A 210 -0.05 12.54 11.43
C CYS A 210 -0.42 14.03 11.43
N ALA A 211 -0.27 14.71 12.57
CA ALA A 211 -0.59 16.14 12.68
C ALA A 211 0.30 17.05 11.81
N TYR A 212 1.51 16.58 11.44
CA TYR A 212 2.46 17.36 10.64
C TYR A 212 2.26 17.15 9.14
N CYS A 213 2.29 15.90 8.67
CA CYS A 213 2.21 15.60 7.23
C CYS A 213 0.82 15.21 6.73
N GLY A 214 -0.17 15.06 7.61
CA GLY A 214 -1.55 14.68 7.26
C GLY A 214 -1.74 13.22 6.84
N THR A 215 -0.67 12.44 6.72
CA THR A 215 -0.76 11.03 6.30
C THR A 215 -1.47 10.19 7.35
N VAL A 216 -2.46 9.42 6.91
CA VAL A 216 -3.14 8.39 7.71
C VAL A 216 -2.33 7.10 7.62
N TYR A 217 -2.00 6.49 8.76
CA TYR A 217 -1.18 5.28 8.81
C TYR A 217 -1.56 4.39 9.99
N LEU A 218 -1.27 3.10 9.90
CA LEU A 218 -1.48 2.16 11.00
C LEU A 218 -0.23 2.09 11.90
N PRO A 219 -0.27 2.54 13.18
CA PRO A 219 0.92 2.57 14.04
C PRO A 219 1.49 1.20 14.38
N SER A 220 0.66 0.15 14.32
CA SER A 220 1.09 -1.23 14.55
C SER A 220 1.79 -1.85 13.35
N SER A 221 1.54 -1.36 12.13
CA SER A 221 2.19 -1.85 10.90
C SER A 221 3.57 -1.22 10.75
N ARG A 222 4.61 -2.07 10.69
CA ARG A 222 5.97 -1.60 10.40
C ARG A 222 6.05 -0.94 9.02
N ASN A 223 5.40 -1.52 8.03
CA ASN A 223 5.39 -1.03 6.65
C ASN A 223 4.75 0.36 6.57
N ASP A 224 3.59 0.55 7.20
CA ASP A 224 2.91 1.84 7.27
C ASP A 224 3.74 2.89 7.99
N ARG A 225 4.43 2.51 9.08
CA ARG A 225 5.34 3.42 9.78
C ARG A 225 6.52 3.84 8.91
N GLU A 226 7.07 2.94 8.10
CA GLU A 226 8.18 3.25 7.19
C GLU A 226 7.71 4.17 6.05
N ALA A 227 6.57 3.87 5.43
CA ALA A 227 5.93 4.72 4.44
C ALA A 227 5.61 6.12 5.00
N HIS A 228 5.01 6.20 6.19
CA HIS A 228 4.76 7.45 6.89
C HIS A 228 6.06 8.24 7.11
N ARG A 229 7.14 7.60 7.59
CA ARG A 229 8.44 8.28 7.79
C ARG A 229 9.04 8.84 6.51
N GLN A 230 8.78 8.20 5.36
CA GLN A 230 9.22 8.72 4.07
C GLN A 230 8.45 10.00 3.71
N VAL A 231 7.12 9.94 3.70
CA VAL A 231 6.26 11.10 3.39
C VAL A 231 6.47 12.25 4.37
N HIS A 232 6.66 11.95 5.65
CA HIS A 232 6.96 12.94 6.69
C HIS A 232 8.25 13.70 6.38
N ARG A 233 9.34 12.98 6.06
CA ARG A 233 10.63 13.60 5.72
C ARG A 233 10.55 14.44 4.45
N GLU A 234 9.80 13.99 3.44
CA GLU A 234 9.59 14.74 2.20
C GLU A 234 8.80 16.03 2.45
N THR A 235 7.74 15.95 3.25
CA THR A 235 6.93 17.11 3.64
C THR A 235 7.77 18.11 4.45
N GLN A 236 8.59 17.61 5.39
CA GLN A 236 9.47 18.45 6.20
C GLN A 236 10.48 19.22 5.36
N ARG A 237 11.06 18.59 4.33
CA ARG A 237 11.98 19.27 3.40
C ARG A 237 11.32 20.40 2.61
N LEU A 238 10.00 20.40 2.47
CA LEU A 238 9.25 21.43 1.75
C LEU A 238 8.72 22.52 2.68
N LEU A 239 8.17 22.16 3.84
CA LEU A 239 7.61 23.11 4.81
C LEU A 239 8.69 23.81 5.64
N ASP A 240 9.73 23.07 6.00
CA ASP A 240 10.89 23.54 6.77
C ASP A 240 12.19 23.29 5.97
N PRO A 241 12.35 23.92 4.78
CA PRO A 241 13.50 23.71 3.93
C PRO A 241 14.78 24.17 4.65
N GLY A 242 15.80 23.32 4.58
CA GLY A 242 17.17 23.65 5.01
C GLY A 242 18.07 24.07 3.86
N PRO A 243 19.35 24.38 4.15
CA PRO A 243 20.32 24.85 3.17
C PRO A 243 20.56 23.85 2.03
N ASN A 244 20.52 24.33 0.79
CA ASN A 244 20.87 23.52 -0.40
C ASN A 244 22.18 24.03 -1.00
N LYS A 245 23.27 23.26 -0.80
CA LYS A 245 24.62 23.60 -1.29
C LYS A 245 24.68 23.81 -2.81
N ARG A 246 23.89 23.07 -3.60
CA ARG A 246 23.86 23.22 -5.06
C ARG A 246 23.23 24.54 -5.46
N PHE A 247 22.15 24.93 -4.76
CA PHE A 247 21.51 26.21 -5.01
C PHE A 247 22.37 27.37 -4.52
N ALA A 248 22.98 27.25 -3.35
CA ALA A 248 23.92 28.25 -2.81
C ALA A 248 25.08 28.53 -3.78
N ALA A 249 25.68 27.49 -4.35
CA ALA A 249 26.74 27.63 -5.35
C ALA A 249 26.25 28.36 -6.60
N ARG A 250 25.03 28.06 -7.07
CA ARG A 250 24.45 28.71 -8.24
C ARG A 250 24.12 30.18 -8.00
N LEU A 251 23.61 30.53 -6.82
CA LEU A 251 23.29 31.93 -6.46
C LEU A 251 24.52 32.85 -6.50
N LYS A 252 25.73 32.30 -6.36
CA LYS A 252 26.99 33.06 -6.52
C LYS A 252 27.31 33.44 -7.97
N CYS A 253 26.70 32.78 -8.95
CA CYS A 253 26.93 33.04 -10.37
C CYS A 253 26.24 34.32 -10.90
N GLY A 254 25.47 35.02 -10.06
CA GLY A 254 24.88 36.32 -10.39
C GLY A 254 23.47 36.25 -10.97
N ALA A 255 23.14 37.20 -11.85
CA ALA A 255 21.78 37.42 -12.35
C ALA A 255 21.20 36.16 -13.03
N GLY A 256 19.95 35.83 -12.72
CA GLY A 256 19.25 34.66 -13.28
C GLY A 256 19.60 33.31 -12.64
N ALA A 257 20.39 33.28 -11.57
CA ALA A 257 20.75 32.05 -10.87
C ALA A 257 19.56 31.27 -10.30
N ASP A 258 18.47 31.96 -9.99
CA ASP A 258 17.22 31.44 -9.45
C ASP A 258 16.17 31.09 -10.52
N ARG A 259 16.37 31.51 -11.76
CA ARG A 259 15.49 31.18 -12.90
C ARG A 259 15.69 29.74 -13.35
N VAL A 260 14.59 29.08 -13.71
CA VAL A 260 14.49 27.70 -14.18
C VAL A 260 13.85 27.70 -15.56
N ASP A 261 14.70 27.54 -16.57
CA ASP A 261 14.31 27.39 -17.98
C ASP A 261 14.87 26.08 -18.57
N ALA A 262 14.73 25.87 -19.87
CA ALA A 262 15.22 24.67 -20.55
C ALA A 262 16.74 24.44 -20.43
N SER A 263 17.53 25.50 -20.19
CA SER A 263 19.00 25.45 -20.11
C SER A 263 19.50 24.90 -18.76
N VAL A 264 18.70 25.02 -17.69
CA VAL A 264 19.17 24.67 -16.35
C VAL A 264 19.14 23.18 -16.07
N PRO A 265 19.92 22.67 -15.10
CA PRO A 265 19.93 21.25 -14.77
C PRO A 265 18.58 20.71 -14.27
N MET A 266 18.33 19.42 -14.50
CA MET A 266 17.09 18.74 -14.11
C MET A 266 16.72 18.89 -12.63
N TRP A 267 17.71 18.96 -11.74
CA TRP A 267 17.44 19.06 -10.30
C TRP A 267 16.67 20.35 -9.94
N MET A 268 16.82 21.44 -10.69
CA MET A 268 16.06 22.67 -10.43
C MET A 268 14.59 22.51 -10.86
N HIS A 269 14.36 21.87 -12.00
CA HIS A 269 13.01 21.50 -12.45
C HIS A 269 12.31 20.59 -11.44
N GLN A 270 13.04 19.64 -10.85
CA GLN A 270 12.52 18.78 -9.78
C GLN A 270 12.16 19.57 -8.52
N GLU A 271 12.95 20.59 -8.14
CA GLU A 271 12.63 21.43 -6.98
C GLU A 271 11.41 22.33 -7.22
N VAL A 272 11.21 22.84 -8.44
CA VAL A 272 9.99 23.56 -8.84
C VAL A 272 8.79 22.61 -8.80
N LEU A 273 8.90 21.42 -9.40
CA LEU A 273 7.83 20.42 -9.42
C LEU A 273 7.37 20.01 -8.02
N LYS A 274 8.29 19.76 -7.08
CA LYS A 274 7.92 19.41 -5.69
C LYS A 274 7.08 20.50 -5.02
N ARG A 275 7.35 21.76 -5.34
CA ARG A 275 6.61 22.92 -4.79
C ARG A 275 5.30 23.16 -5.51
N ALA A 276 5.23 22.91 -6.81
CA ALA A 276 3.99 22.87 -7.57
C ALA A 276 3.04 21.78 -7.05
N GLN A 277 3.57 20.59 -6.75
CA GLN A 277 2.79 19.51 -6.13
C GLN A 277 2.26 19.89 -4.75
N ARG A 278 3.05 20.65 -3.97
CA ARG A 278 2.60 21.15 -2.68
C ARG A 278 1.55 22.26 -2.83
N PHE A 279 1.74 23.18 -3.77
CA PHE A 279 0.73 24.18 -4.14
C PHE A 279 -0.59 23.51 -4.51
N ARG A 280 -0.57 22.52 -5.40
CA ARG A 280 -1.74 21.71 -5.74
C ARG A 280 -2.43 21.14 -4.50
N ALA A 281 -1.67 20.52 -3.59
CA ALA A 281 -2.23 19.91 -2.39
C ALA A 281 -2.82 20.93 -1.41
N ASP A 282 -2.19 22.10 -1.25
CA ASP A 282 -2.66 23.16 -0.35
C ASP A 282 -3.94 23.85 -0.87
N PHE A 283 -4.08 23.96 -2.19
CA PHE A 283 -5.19 24.67 -2.85
C PHE A 283 -6.26 23.75 -3.44
N GLY A 284 -6.09 22.43 -3.36
CA GLY A 284 -7.09 21.45 -3.77
C GLY A 284 -7.25 21.29 -5.28
N TYR A 285 -6.24 21.65 -6.08
CA TYR A 285 -6.27 21.42 -7.52
C TYR A 285 -6.12 19.92 -7.86
N ASP A 286 -6.71 19.50 -8.97
CA ASP A 286 -6.64 18.14 -9.51
C ASP A 286 -5.42 17.92 -10.42
N PHE A 287 -4.86 18.98 -11.00
CA PHE A 287 -3.63 18.94 -11.81
C PHE A 287 -2.47 19.70 -11.15
N VAL A 288 -1.23 19.41 -11.59
CA VAL A 288 -0.03 20.13 -11.15
C VAL A 288 0.26 21.27 -12.13
N GLN A 289 0.43 22.49 -11.65
CA GLN A 289 0.63 23.71 -12.43
C GLN A 289 2.06 23.85 -13.00
N TRP A 290 2.73 22.74 -13.23
CA TRP A 290 4.08 22.69 -13.80
C TRP A 290 4.16 21.52 -14.79
N PRO A 291 4.54 21.76 -16.05
CA PRO A 291 4.52 20.72 -17.09
C PRO A 291 5.74 19.79 -17.03
N GLY A 292 6.76 20.12 -16.22
CA GLY A 292 7.92 19.25 -16.02
C GLY A 292 7.61 18.05 -15.13
N THR A 293 8.34 16.96 -15.32
CA THR A 293 8.26 15.73 -14.52
C THR A 293 9.56 15.50 -13.75
N MET A 294 9.68 14.38 -13.04
CA MET A 294 10.94 14.01 -12.38
C MET A 294 12.08 13.71 -13.37
N SER A 295 11.75 13.39 -14.63
CA SER A 295 12.70 13.03 -15.69
C SER A 295 12.66 13.94 -16.91
N THR A 296 11.67 14.84 -17.01
CA THR A 296 11.44 15.70 -18.18
C THR A 296 11.39 17.16 -17.74
N LYS A 297 12.11 18.04 -18.45
CA LYS A 297 12.08 19.48 -18.19
C LYS A 297 10.75 20.07 -18.68
N ALA A 298 10.35 21.20 -18.11
CA ALA A 298 9.26 22.00 -18.64
C ALA A 298 9.54 22.47 -20.08
N THR A 299 8.47 22.73 -20.82
CA THR A 299 8.50 23.27 -22.20
C THR A 299 8.97 24.74 -22.20
N ALA A 300 9.35 25.26 -23.37
CA ALA A 300 10.03 26.55 -23.51
C ALA A 300 9.15 27.78 -23.19
N ASP A 301 7.83 27.60 -23.23
CA ASP A 301 6.78 28.55 -22.82
C ASP A 301 6.68 28.72 -21.30
N TRP A 302 7.38 27.91 -20.50
CA TRP A 302 7.37 28.00 -19.05
C TRP A 302 8.71 28.50 -18.48
N HIS A 303 8.61 29.49 -17.59
CA HIS A 303 9.73 29.97 -16.78
C HIS A 303 9.44 29.76 -15.29
N GLY A 304 10.14 28.82 -14.67
CA GLY A 304 10.11 28.62 -13.23
C GLY A 304 11.09 29.53 -12.50
N TYR A 305 10.86 29.75 -11.21
CA TYR A 305 11.83 30.36 -10.30
C TYR A 305 11.87 29.58 -8.99
N LEU A 306 13.08 29.41 -8.44
CA LEU A 306 13.29 28.95 -7.07
C LEU A 306 13.55 30.18 -6.19
N ILE A 307 12.75 30.41 -5.16
CA ILE A 307 12.86 31.62 -4.32
C ILE A 307 13.82 31.33 -3.15
N PRO A 308 15.02 31.94 -3.08
CA PRO A 308 15.92 31.72 -1.95
C PRO A 308 15.48 32.50 -0.71
N ALA A 309 15.59 31.87 0.47
CA ALA A 309 15.47 32.53 1.76
C ALA A 309 16.75 33.32 2.14
N GLY A 310 17.89 32.98 1.53
CA GLY A 310 19.19 33.56 1.83
C GLY A 310 20.30 33.01 0.93
N ALA A 311 21.53 33.48 1.17
CA ALA A 311 22.71 33.10 0.38
C ALA A 311 23.18 31.65 0.63
N ASP A 312 22.66 30.99 1.67
CA ASP A 312 22.92 29.58 2.01
C ASP A 312 22.21 28.59 1.07
N GLY A 313 21.44 29.09 0.10
CA GLY A 313 20.71 28.29 -0.86
C GLY A 313 19.47 27.61 -0.28
N THR A 314 18.96 28.05 0.86
CA THR A 314 17.66 27.56 1.35
C THR A 314 16.56 27.98 0.37
N ILE A 315 15.83 27.01 -0.18
CA ILE A 315 14.76 27.25 -1.17
C ILE A 315 13.42 27.44 -0.45
N ALA A 316 13.06 28.70 -0.19
CA ALA A 316 11.83 29.11 0.52
C ALA A 316 10.54 28.79 -0.24
N GLY A 317 10.62 28.70 -1.57
CA GLY A 317 9.46 28.47 -2.40
C GLY A 317 9.78 28.49 -3.88
N ALA A 318 8.74 28.53 -4.71
CA ALA A 318 8.86 28.58 -6.15
C ALA A 318 7.64 29.28 -6.77
N CYS A 319 7.81 29.77 -7.99
CA CYS A 319 6.72 30.25 -8.83
C CYS A 319 7.00 29.91 -10.29
N ALA A 320 5.99 30.02 -11.14
CA ALA A 320 6.18 29.87 -12.58
C ALA A 320 5.37 30.89 -13.38
N PHE A 321 5.96 31.31 -14.49
CA PHE A 321 5.35 32.14 -15.50
C PHE A 321 5.10 31.31 -16.76
N LEU A 322 3.93 31.48 -17.36
CA LEU A 322 3.53 30.90 -18.63
C LEU A 322 3.49 31.99 -19.69
N TYR A 323 4.07 31.71 -20.84
CA TYR A 323 3.90 32.50 -22.06
C TYR A 323 2.56 32.14 -22.71
N GLU A 324 1.74 33.15 -22.96
CA GLU A 324 0.48 33.03 -23.68
C GLU A 324 0.58 33.66 -25.06
N THR A 325 -0.14 33.08 -26.02
CA THR A 325 -0.17 33.58 -27.40
C THR A 325 -0.86 34.94 -27.52
N GLU A 326 -1.76 35.26 -26.58
CA GLU A 326 -2.48 36.52 -26.53
C GLU A 326 -1.87 37.43 -25.46
N THR A 327 -1.64 38.70 -25.81
CA THR A 327 -1.20 39.71 -24.84
C THR A 327 -2.37 40.19 -24.01
N ASN A 328 -2.14 40.36 -22.72
CA ASN A 328 -3.09 41.05 -21.85
C ASN A 328 -3.26 42.54 -22.24
N PRO A 329 -4.28 43.25 -21.72
CA PRO A 329 -4.50 44.66 -22.03
C PRO A 329 -3.34 45.62 -21.67
N SER A 330 -2.43 45.22 -20.78
CA SER A 330 -1.21 45.97 -20.47
C SER A 330 -0.04 45.66 -21.42
N GLY A 331 -0.25 44.79 -22.42
CA GLY A 331 0.70 44.47 -23.48
C GLY A 331 1.68 43.34 -23.15
N SER A 332 1.52 42.66 -22.02
CA SER A 332 2.36 41.52 -21.63
C SER A 332 1.74 40.18 -22.08
N PRO A 333 2.52 39.28 -22.72
CA PRO A 333 2.09 37.91 -23.03
C PRO A 333 2.33 36.94 -21.86
N TRP A 334 2.72 37.42 -20.69
CA TRP A 334 3.10 36.55 -19.58
C TRP A 334 2.02 36.50 -18.50
N THR A 335 1.84 35.31 -17.94
CA THR A 335 0.99 35.07 -16.78
C THR A 335 1.80 34.43 -15.66
N LEU A 336 1.75 34.99 -14.45
CA LEU A 336 2.17 34.30 -13.22
C LEU A 336 1.13 33.22 -12.88
N SER A 337 1.35 32.01 -13.35
CA SER A 337 0.40 30.89 -13.25
C SER A 337 0.27 30.36 -11.82
N TRP A 338 1.34 30.37 -11.05
CA TRP A 338 1.28 30.00 -9.63
C TRP A 338 2.50 30.51 -8.87
N ILE A 339 2.31 30.67 -7.56
CA ILE A 339 3.37 30.95 -6.60
C ILE A 339 3.10 30.25 -5.29
N TRP A 340 4.14 29.64 -4.72
CA TRP A 340 4.07 29.01 -3.43
C TRP A 340 5.33 29.31 -2.61
N LEU A 341 5.10 29.75 -1.38
CA LEU A 341 6.13 29.91 -0.36
C LEU A 341 5.80 29.00 0.82
N ALA A 342 6.84 28.34 1.35
CA ALA A 342 6.73 27.58 2.58
C ALA A 342 6.24 28.50 3.72
N PRO A 343 5.30 28.05 4.56
CA PRO A 343 4.59 28.92 5.51
C PRO A 343 5.50 29.81 6.37
N LYS A 344 6.63 29.25 6.85
CA LYS A 344 7.62 29.95 7.67
C LYS A 344 8.25 31.19 7.00
N TYR A 345 8.30 31.23 5.66
CA TYR A 345 8.93 32.31 4.89
C TYR A 345 7.92 33.30 4.29
N ARG A 346 6.62 33.08 4.51
CA ARG A 346 5.58 34.04 4.11
C ARG A 346 5.71 35.31 4.95
N ARG A 347 5.28 36.44 4.39
CA ARG A 347 5.35 37.78 5.02
C ARG A 347 6.77 38.24 5.41
N GLY A 348 7.81 37.53 4.98
CA GLY A 348 9.22 37.89 5.19
C GLY A 348 9.82 38.79 4.10
N GLY A 349 8.99 39.41 3.25
CA GLY A 349 9.46 40.32 2.19
C GLY A 349 10.04 39.67 0.93
N LEU A 350 10.24 38.35 0.91
CA LEU A 350 10.89 37.64 -0.21
C LEU A 350 10.25 37.91 -1.59
N LEU A 351 8.92 37.90 -1.68
CA LEU A 351 8.24 38.20 -2.94
C LEU A 351 8.38 39.69 -3.32
N ARG A 352 8.27 40.60 -2.35
CA ARG A 352 8.40 42.05 -2.55
C ARG A 352 9.75 42.41 -3.15
N GLU A 353 10.84 41.81 -2.65
CA GLU A 353 12.20 42.03 -3.16
C GLU A 353 12.39 41.62 -4.63
N ARG A 354 11.58 40.66 -5.11
CA ARG A 354 11.69 40.09 -6.46
C ARG A 354 10.67 40.66 -7.43
N TRP A 355 9.60 41.26 -6.92
CA TRP A 355 8.49 41.74 -7.73
C TRP A 355 8.94 42.71 -8.83
N GLY A 356 9.82 43.67 -8.50
CA GLY A 356 10.38 44.61 -9.48
C GLY A 356 11.13 43.89 -10.62
N ARG A 357 11.93 42.86 -10.31
CA ARG A 357 12.63 42.06 -11.33
C ARG A 357 11.68 41.25 -12.20
N PHE A 358 10.56 40.78 -11.64
CA PHE A 358 9.53 40.12 -12.45
C PHE A 358 8.84 41.10 -13.40
N LEU A 359 8.54 42.33 -12.95
CA LEU A 359 7.99 43.36 -13.82
C LEU A 359 8.99 43.78 -14.91
N GLU A 360 10.28 43.89 -14.58
CA GLU A 360 11.34 44.14 -15.57
C GLU A 360 11.45 43.02 -16.61
N ALA A 361 11.32 41.75 -16.19
CA ALA A 361 11.50 40.59 -17.06
C ALA A 361 10.25 40.24 -17.89
N TYR A 362 9.05 40.48 -17.35
CA TYR A 362 7.79 39.99 -17.89
C TYR A 362 6.77 41.10 -18.18
N GLY A 363 7.13 42.37 -17.96
CA GLY A 363 6.21 43.49 -18.08
C GLY A 363 5.10 43.44 -17.02
N ASP A 364 3.98 44.08 -17.32
CA ASP A 364 2.81 44.08 -16.44
C ASP A 364 1.99 42.78 -16.62
N PHE A 365 2.59 41.65 -16.24
CA PHE A 365 2.07 40.30 -16.45
C PHE A 365 0.75 40.04 -15.72
N ARG A 366 -0.09 39.15 -16.27
CA ARG A 366 -1.33 38.69 -15.63
C ARG A 366 -1.02 37.82 -14.42
N ILE A 367 -1.85 37.87 -13.38
CA ILE A 367 -1.76 36.94 -12.25
C ILE A 367 -2.95 35.99 -12.33
N GLU A 368 -2.68 34.70 -12.37
CA GLU A 368 -3.72 33.68 -12.54
C GLU A 368 -4.63 33.61 -11.31
N SER A 369 -5.94 33.69 -11.54
CA SER A 369 -6.99 33.55 -10.53
C SER A 369 -7.38 32.07 -10.34
N PRO A 370 -7.91 31.66 -9.17
CA PRO A 370 -8.17 32.47 -7.97
C PRO A 370 -6.91 32.76 -7.15
N LEU A 371 -6.87 33.92 -6.49
CA LEU A 371 -5.78 34.32 -5.61
C LEU A 371 -6.03 33.88 -4.16
N SER A 372 -4.97 33.51 -3.47
CA SER A 372 -5.04 33.40 -1.99
C SER A 372 -5.28 34.77 -1.35
N PRO A 373 -5.92 34.84 -0.17
CA PRO A 373 -6.08 36.09 0.57
C PRO A 373 -4.76 36.84 0.77
N GLU A 374 -3.64 36.12 1.00
CA GLU A 374 -2.32 36.72 1.12
C GLU A 374 -1.81 37.31 -0.21
N MET A 375 -2.07 36.65 -1.33
CA MET A 375 -1.65 37.15 -2.65
C MET A 375 -2.51 38.36 -3.06
N GLU A 376 -3.82 38.34 -2.81
CA GLU A 376 -4.66 39.53 -3.03
C GLU A 376 -4.17 40.73 -2.22
N ALA A 377 -3.93 40.54 -0.92
CA ALA A 377 -3.42 41.60 -0.05
C ALA A 377 -2.07 42.12 -0.54
N PHE A 378 -1.20 41.24 -1.04
CA PHE A 378 0.07 41.62 -1.65
C PHE A 378 -0.12 42.48 -2.91
N VAL A 379 -0.98 42.06 -3.84
CA VAL A 379 -1.23 42.76 -5.11
C VAL A 379 -1.88 44.13 -4.88
N ARG A 380 -2.78 44.26 -3.91
CA ARG A 380 -3.37 45.58 -3.56
C ARG A 380 -2.32 46.62 -3.17
N ILE A 381 -1.23 46.20 -2.55
CA ILE A 381 -0.17 47.10 -2.06
C ILE A 381 0.94 47.27 -3.11
N HIS A 382 1.35 46.19 -3.77
CA HIS A 382 2.58 46.14 -4.57
C HIS A 382 2.37 45.91 -6.07
N GLY A 383 1.15 45.56 -6.49
CA GLY A 383 0.81 45.40 -7.90
C GLY A 383 0.82 46.73 -8.66
N THR A 384 0.88 46.63 -9.98
CA THR A 384 0.63 47.76 -10.89
C THR A 384 -0.82 48.21 -10.81
N ASP A 385 -1.15 49.38 -11.37
CA ASP A 385 -2.53 49.86 -11.39
C ASP A 385 -3.46 48.92 -12.18
N TRP A 386 -2.95 48.33 -13.26
CA TRP A 386 -3.68 47.31 -14.02
C TRP A 386 -3.90 46.03 -13.20
N GLN A 387 -2.86 45.46 -12.59
CA GLN A 387 -3.01 44.27 -11.74
C GLN A 387 -3.99 44.50 -10.58
N LYS A 388 -3.98 45.69 -9.97
CA LYS A 388 -4.95 46.07 -8.93
C LYS A 388 -6.38 46.13 -9.47
N SER A 389 -6.58 46.68 -10.67
CA SER A 389 -7.90 46.73 -11.31
C SER A 389 -8.48 45.34 -11.58
N CYS A 390 -7.63 44.36 -11.90
CA CYS A 390 -8.05 42.97 -12.10
C CYS A 390 -8.59 42.33 -10.82
N LEU A 391 -8.18 42.79 -9.63
CA LEU A 391 -8.74 42.31 -8.37
C LEU A 391 -10.20 42.74 -8.18
N SER A 392 -10.57 43.92 -8.67
CA SER A 392 -11.91 44.49 -8.50
C SER A 392 -12.95 43.85 -9.43
N ASN A 393 -12.51 43.37 -10.60
CA ASN A 393 -13.39 42.76 -11.61
C ASN A 393 -13.75 41.29 -11.35
N HIS A 394 -13.24 40.68 -10.27
CA HIS A 394 -13.54 39.30 -9.88
C HIS A 394 -14.47 39.21 -8.65
N GLY A 395 -15.06 40.34 -8.22
CA GLY A 395 -15.97 40.44 -7.09
C GLY A 395 -17.46 40.63 -7.44
N GLU A 396 -17.84 40.50 -8.72
CA GLU A 396 -19.24 40.45 -9.19
C GLU A 396 -19.64 39.06 -9.69
#